data_AF-A0A2V8INF3-F1
#
_entry.id   AF-A0A2V8INF3-F1
#
_cell.length_a   1.000
_cell.length_b   1.000
_cell.length_c   1.000
_cell.angle_alpha   90.00
_cell.angle_beta   90.00
_cell.angle_gamma   90.00
#
_symmetry.space_group_name_H-M   'P 1'
#
loop_
_entity.id
_entity.type
_entity.pdbx_description
1 polymer ?
#
loop_
_entity_poly.entity_id
_entity_poly.type
_entity_poly.pdbx_seq_one_letter_code
_entity_poly.pdbx_strand_id
1 'polypeptide(L)'
;NSAAQNPKEVTQMVKRGNKHIHKTPARQASQATQSEPNKIGASTPYDFEGKNLTPYGGLLPVATMLEKLGFQQLLESTITSKRVTRVMSLYEFCLGLVLGFYVGFQRLNQMRFIARDSILTGILGVDRLPPQSTLWRFLAGLHLNVAGQILKIQQAFRQRVWEAANVKLETVTLDTDTTVHTVYGKQME
;
A
#
# COMPACT_ATOMS: atom_id res chain seq x y z
N ASN A 1 -71.46 37.88 39.30
CA ASN A 1 -70.86 37.42 40.58
C ASN A 1 -70.37 35.99 40.43
N SER A 2 -69.07 35.84 40.70
CA SER A 2 -68.36 34.61 41.09
C SER A 2 -68.42 33.44 40.11
N ALA A 3 -67.45 33.30 39.20
CA ALA A 3 -66.07 32.85 39.45
C ALA A 3 -66.04 31.48 40.16
N ALA A 4 -66.10 30.41 39.37
CA ALA A 4 -65.82 29.06 39.80
C ALA A 4 -64.32 28.87 40.03
N GLN A 5 -63.98 28.37 41.22
CA GLN A 5 -62.65 27.93 41.61
C GLN A 5 -62.27 26.65 40.84
N ASN A 6 -61.03 26.57 40.37
CA ASN A 6 -60.38 25.29 40.04
C ASN A 6 -58.91 25.35 40.49
N PRO A 7 -58.34 24.23 40.98
CA PRO A 7 -57.20 24.24 41.90
C PRO A 7 -55.84 24.34 41.19
N LYS A 8 -54.84 24.70 41.99
CA LYS A 8 -53.42 24.78 41.61
C LYS A 8 -52.89 23.41 41.14
N GLU A 9 -52.65 23.26 39.84
CA GLU A 9 -51.72 22.25 39.33
C GLU A 9 -50.31 22.84 39.27
N VAL A 10 -49.42 22.28 40.10
CA VAL A 10 -47.98 22.53 40.02
C VAL A 10 -47.42 21.58 38.97
N THR A 11 -47.33 22.02 37.72
CA THR A 11 -46.68 21.24 36.66
C THR A 11 -45.16 21.39 36.77
N GLN A 12 -44.52 20.42 37.42
CA GLN A 12 -43.06 20.31 37.44
C GLN A 12 -42.57 19.92 36.03
N MET A 13 -42.04 20.88 35.29
CA MET A 13 -41.47 20.65 33.96
C MET A 13 -40.05 20.07 34.10
N VAL A 14 -39.91 18.74 34.00
CA VAL A 14 -38.61 18.07 33.96
C VAL A 14 -37.98 18.26 32.58
N LYS A 15 -37.05 19.20 32.46
CA LYS A 15 -36.22 19.34 31.25
C LYS A 15 -35.29 18.12 31.13
N ARG A 16 -35.59 17.18 30.24
CA ARG A 16 -34.66 16.12 29.83
C ARG A 16 -33.54 16.72 28.99
N GLY A 17 -32.43 17.06 29.64
CA GLY A 17 -31.17 17.38 28.96
C GLY A 17 -30.42 16.10 28.60
N ASN A 18 -30.63 15.55 27.40
CA ASN A 18 -29.76 14.51 26.87
C ASN A 18 -28.43 15.13 26.40
N LYS A 19 -27.49 15.32 27.33
CA LYS A 19 -26.07 15.53 27.00
C LYS A 19 -25.35 14.19 27.13
N HIS A 20 -25.26 13.44 26.03
CA HIS A 20 -24.29 12.36 25.92
C HIS A 20 -22.89 12.98 25.80
N ILE A 21 -22.22 13.16 26.95
CA ILE A 21 -20.81 13.52 26.99
C ILE A 21 -20.03 12.23 26.69
N HIS A 22 -19.81 11.93 25.42
CA HIS A 22 -18.81 10.94 25.06
C HIS A 22 -17.43 11.50 25.41
N LYS A 23 -16.74 10.85 26.35
CA LYS A 23 -15.32 11.13 26.60
C LYS A 23 -14.55 10.87 25.32
N THR A 24 -13.85 11.89 24.83
CA THR A 24 -12.92 11.74 23.72
C THR A 24 -11.83 10.75 24.14
N PRO A 25 -11.55 9.70 23.35
CA PRO A 25 -10.51 8.74 23.71
C PRO A 25 -9.16 9.46 23.83
N ALA A 26 -8.44 9.17 24.92
CA ALA A 26 -7.12 9.72 25.15
C ALA A 26 -6.17 9.32 24.01
N ARG A 27 -5.36 10.26 23.50
CA ARG A 27 -4.30 9.95 22.53
C ARG A 27 -3.25 9.05 23.21
N GLN A 28 -3.32 7.74 22.97
CA GLN A 28 -2.37 6.73 23.47
C GLN A 28 -1.06 6.67 22.66
N ALA A 29 -0.67 7.76 22.01
CA ALA A 29 0.61 7.82 21.32
C ALA A 29 1.31 9.12 21.72
N SER A 30 2.43 8.97 22.43
CA SER A 30 3.49 9.97 22.39
C SER A 30 3.81 10.21 20.92
N GLN A 31 3.68 11.45 20.44
CA GLN A 31 4.26 11.84 19.16
C GLN A 31 5.78 11.74 19.34
N ALA A 32 6.34 10.56 19.10
CA ALA A 32 7.73 10.47 18.71
C ALA A 32 7.85 11.39 17.50
N THR A 33 8.75 12.37 17.58
CA THR A 33 9.18 13.18 16.45
C THR A 33 9.44 12.20 15.30
N GLN A 34 8.53 12.14 14.33
CA GLN A 34 8.68 11.26 13.18
C GLN A 34 9.84 11.85 12.39
N SER A 35 11.02 11.25 12.53
CA SER A 35 12.14 11.50 11.64
C SER A 35 11.63 11.28 10.22
N GLU A 36 11.92 12.23 9.31
CA GLU A 36 11.57 12.07 7.91
C GLU A 36 12.01 10.69 7.40
N PRO A 37 11.23 10.05 6.52
CA PRO A 37 11.57 8.72 6.05
C PRO A 37 12.89 8.81 5.30
N ASN A 38 13.78 7.84 5.55
CA ASN A 38 15.02 7.72 4.79
C ASN A 38 14.66 7.71 3.30
N LYS A 39 15.40 8.44 2.47
CA LYS A 39 15.21 8.37 1.01
C LYS A 39 16.27 7.45 0.45
N ILE A 40 15.86 6.27 0.00
CA ILE A 40 16.72 5.29 -0.65
C ILE A 40 16.29 5.14 -2.11
N GLY A 41 17.23 5.26 -3.02
CA GLY A 41 17.01 5.17 -4.47
C GLY A 41 18.30 4.88 -5.21
N ALA A 42 18.29 5.01 -6.53
CA ALA A 42 19.39 4.65 -7.42
C ALA A 42 20.76 5.28 -7.06
N SER A 43 20.75 6.45 -6.41
CA SER A 43 21.96 7.19 -6.01
C SER A 43 22.44 6.87 -4.59
N THR A 44 21.78 5.97 -3.86
CA THR A 44 22.10 5.68 -2.46
C THR A 44 23.38 4.84 -2.34
N PRO A 45 24.41 5.30 -1.60
CA PRO A 45 25.60 4.49 -1.33
C PRO A 45 25.25 3.21 -0.54
N TYR A 46 25.97 2.12 -0.81
CA TYR A 46 25.79 0.84 -0.12
C TYR A 46 27.14 0.15 0.14
N ASP A 47 27.17 -0.69 1.17
CA ASP A 47 28.32 -1.48 1.59
C ASP A 47 27.82 -2.85 2.11
N PHE A 48 28.62 -3.89 1.88
CA PHE A 48 28.35 -5.27 2.30
C PHE A 48 29.19 -5.71 3.52
N GLU A 49 30.12 -4.88 3.98
CA GLU A 49 31.02 -5.21 5.10
C GLU A 49 30.65 -4.51 6.43
N GLY A 50 29.54 -3.77 6.45
CA GLY A 50 29.07 -3.02 7.62
C GLY A 50 28.53 -3.88 8.77
N LYS A 51 28.46 -3.30 9.99
CA LYS A 51 27.91 -3.98 11.19
C LYS A 51 26.38 -4.07 11.25
N ASN A 52 25.66 -3.29 10.45
CA ASN A 52 24.19 -3.19 10.44
C ASN A 52 23.60 -3.55 9.08
N LEU A 53 24.00 -4.70 8.52
CA LEU A 53 23.48 -5.15 7.24
C LEU A 53 22.02 -5.55 7.37
N THR A 54 21.21 -5.11 6.42
CA THR A 54 19.86 -5.63 6.25
C THR A 54 19.91 -6.95 5.48
N PRO A 55 19.15 -7.99 5.88
CA PRO A 55 19.01 -9.21 5.10
C PRO A 55 18.30 -8.97 3.75
N TYR A 56 17.74 -7.78 3.55
CA TYR A 56 17.00 -7.40 2.34
C TYR A 56 17.80 -6.49 1.41
N GLY A 57 19.13 -6.45 1.51
CA GLY A 57 20.00 -5.62 0.67
C GLY A 57 19.80 -5.81 -0.85
N GLY A 58 19.39 -7.01 -1.27
CA GLY A 58 19.02 -7.31 -2.67
C GLY A 58 17.84 -6.50 -3.21
N LEU A 59 17.06 -5.83 -2.35
CA LEU A 59 15.99 -4.92 -2.79
C LEU A 59 16.53 -3.64 -3.43
N LEU A 60 17.71 -3.18 -3.04
CA LEU A 60 18.30 -1.95 -3.59
C LEU A 60 18.56 -2.04 -5.10
N PRO A 61 19.25 -3.06 -5.64
CA PRO A 61 19.45 -3.16 -7.09
C PRO A 61 18.14 -3.35 -7.85
N VAL A 62 17.16 -4.08 -7.28
CA VAL A 62 15.83 -4.23 -7.91
C VAL A 62 15.08 -2.90 -7.96
N ALA A 63 15.02 -2.17 -6.85
CA ALA A 63 14.39 -0.86 -6.80
C ALA A 63 15.07 0.13 -7.76
N THR A 64 16.39 0.13 -7.79
CA THR A 64 17.20 0.94 -8.72
C THR A 64 16.89 0.62 -10.18
N MET A 65 16.76 -0.67 -10.52
CA MET A 65 16.38 -1.10 -11.86
C MET A 65 14.97 -0.63 -12.22
N LEU A 66 13.99 -0.79 -11.32
CA LEU A 66 12.61 -0.31 -11.54
C LEU A 66 12.56 1.21 -11.75
N GLU A 67 13.35 1.97 -10.97
CA GLU A 67 13.50 3.42 -11.10
C GLU A 67 14.07 3.80 -12.48
N LYS A 68 15.20 3.20 -12.87
CA LYS A 68 15.86 3.46 -14.17
C LYS A 68 15.02 3.07 -15.37
N LEU A 69 14.18 2.03 -15.24
CA LEU A 69 13.24 1.61 -16.27
C LEU A 69 11.95 2.46 -16.28
N GLY A 70 11.84 3.50 -15.45
CA GLY A 70 10.71 4.43 -15.44
C GLY A 70 9.40 3.77 -14.98
N PHE A 71 9.47 2.86 -14.01
CA PHE A 71 8.32 2.11 -13.51
C PHE A 71 7.19 3.02 -13.01
N GLN A 72 7.52 4.10 -12.31
CA GLN A 72 6.54 5.08 -11.82
C GLN A 72 5.70 5.68 -12.95
N GLN A 73 6.37 6.19 -13.99
CA GLN A 73 5.73 6.82 -15.14
C GLN A 73 4.79 5.83 -15.86
N LEU A 74 5.21 4.56 -15.95
CA LEU A 74 4.40 3.52 -16.60
C LEU A 74 3.15 3.17 -15.77
N LEU A 75 3.29 3.07 -14.46
CA LEU A 75 2.16 2.80 -13.56
C LEU A 75 1.13 3.94 -13.57
N GLU A 76 1.58 5.18 -13.41
CA GLU A 76 0.70 6.34 -13.30
C GLU A 76 -0.01 6.65 -14.63
N SER A 77 0.63 6.37 -15.77
CA SER A 77 0.00 6.53 -17.09
C SER A 77 -0.98 5.42 -17.46
N THR A 78 -0.82 4.21 -16.89
CA THR A 78 -1.60 3.03 -17.33
C THR A 78 -2.70 2.63 -16.35
N ILE A 79 -2.46 2.76 -15.04
CA ILE A 79 -3.44 2.36 -14.03
C ILE A 79 -4.42 3.50 -13.77
N THR A 80 -5.69 3.23 -14.02
CA THR A 80 -6.77 4.15 -13.64
C THR A 80 -7.28 3.75 -12.26
N SER A 81 -6.89 4.50 -11.23
CA SER A 81 -7.47 4.34 -9.88
C SER A 81 -8.46 5.45 -9.58
N LYS A 82 -9.70 5.08 -9.25
CA LYS A 82 -10.69 6.03 -8.68
C LYS A 82 -10.44 6.31 -7.20
N ARG A 83 -9.54 5.55 -6.56
CA ARG A 83 -9.28 5.61 -5.13
C ARG A 83 -7.91 6.16 -4.86
N VAL A 84 -7.86 7.33 -4.21
CA VAL A 84 -6.63 7.91 -3.67
C VAL A 84 -6.51 7.50 -2.22
N THR A 85 -5.46 6.76 -1.89
CA THR A 85 -5.11 6.47 -0.49
C THR A 85 -4.30 7.62 0.08
N ARG A 86 -4.71 8.14 1.24
CA ARG A 86 -3.99 9.23 1.93
C ARG A 86 -2.63 8.80 2.51
N VAL A 87 -2.42 7.49 2.67
CA VAL A 87 -1.26 6.93 3.38
C VAL A 87 -0.09 6.64 2.44
N MET A 88 -0.37 6.41 1.15
CA MET A 88 0.58 5.89 0.18
C MET A 88 0.06 6.18 -1.22
N SER A 89 0.93 6.58 -2.15
CA SER A 89 0.58 6.75 -3.56
C SER A 89 0.36 5.40 -4.26
N LEU A 90 -0.26 5.43 -5.44
CA LEU A 90 -0.41 4.22 -6.28
C LEU A 90 0.95 3.61 -6.61
N TYR A 91 1.93 4.44 -6.94
CA TYR A 91 3.28 4.00 -7.24
C TYR A 91 3.93 3.29 -6.05
N GLU A 92 3.99 3.94 -4.89
CA GLU A 92 4.57 3.36 -3.67
C GLU A 92 3.90 2.03 -3.30
N PHE A 93 2.57 1.95 -3.46
CA PHE A 93 1.85 0.72 -3.20
C PHE A 93 2.26 -0.41 -4.15
N CYS A 94 2.26 -0.14 -5.45
CA CYS A 94 2.63 -1.12 -6.46
C CYS A 94 4.10 -1.52 -6.32
N LEU A 95 4.99 -0.57 -6.06
CA LEU A 95 6.41 -0.82 -5.78
C LEU A 95 6.56 -1.74 -4.56
N GLY A 96 5.85 -1.45 -3.47
CA GLY A 96 5.87 -2.28 -2.26
C GLY A 96 5.41 -3.72 -2.52
N LEU A 97 4.41 -3.92 -3.37
CA LEU A 97 3.97 -5.27 -3.76
C LEU A 97 5.00 -5.99 -4.63
N VAL A 98 5.58 -5.32 -5.63
CA VAL A 98 6.60 -5.91 -6.50
C VAL A 98 7.82 -6.33 -5.69
N LEU A 99 8.29 -5.47 -4.78
CA LEU A 99 9.39 -5.80 -3.87
C LEU A 99 9.01 -6.93 -2.92
N GLY A 100 7.77 -6.94 -2.39
CA GLY A 100 7.25 -8.03 -1.56
C GLY A 100 7.28 -9.38 -2.30
N PHE A 101 6.85 -9.41 -3.56
CA PHE A 101 6.93 -10.61 -4.39
C PHE A 101 8.37 -11.05 -4.65
N TYR A 102 9.29 -10.10 -4.87
CA TYR A 102 10.72 -10.39 -5.04
C TYR A 102 11.34 -11.05 -3.80
N VAL A 103 10.94 -10.65 -2.60
CA VAL A 103 11.35 -11.30 -1.33
C VAL A 103 10.72 -12.69 -1.16
N GLY A 104 9.71 -13.03 -1.97
CA GLY A 104 8.98 -14.30 -1.92
C GLY A 104 7.69 -14.25 -1.10
N PHE A 105 7.18 -13.07 -0.76
CA PHE A 105 5.91 -12.96 -0.06
C PHE A 105 4.74 -13.36 -0.97
N GLN A 106 3.97 -14.34 -0.51
CA GLN A 106 2.77 -14.84 -1.18
C GLN A 106 1.50 -14.17 -0.65
N ARG A 107 1.57 -13.49 0.50
CA ARG A 107 0.40 -12.88 1.17
C ARG A 107 0.72 -11.47 1.67
N LEU A 108 -0.24 -10.56 1.55
CA LEU A 108 -0.12 -9.18 2.08
C LEU A 108 0.23 -9.12 3.55
N ASN A 109 -0.21 -10.11 4.34
CA ASN A 109 0.09 -10.14 5.76
C ASN A 109 1.59 -10.30 6.05
N GLN A 110 2.36 -10.90 5.13
CA GLN A 110 3.81 -11.08 5.27
C GLN A 110 4.58 -9.76 5.15
N MET A 111 3.98 -8.71 4.56
CA MET A 111 4.57 -7.36 4.56
C MET A 111 4.86 -6.85 5.98
N ARG A 112 4.19 -7.38 7.02
CA ARG A 112 4.47 -7.04 8.42
C ARG A 112 5.91 -7.36 8.85
N PHE A 113 6.53 -8.37 8.24
CA PHE A 113 7.87 -8.84 8.62
C PHE A 113 8.96 -7.87 8.18
N ILE A 114 8.74 -7.23 7.03
CA ILE A 114 9.67 -6.25 6.47
C ILE A 114 9.25 -4.80 6.76
N ALA A 115 8.06 -4.58 7.33
CA ALA A 115 7.54 -3.25 7.68
C ALA A 115 8.41 -2.46 8.66
N ARG A 116 9.28 -3.16 9.39
CA ARG A 116 10.24 -2.58 10.33
C ARG A 116 11.62 -2.37 9.73
N ASP A 117 11.89 -2.90 8.54
CA ASP A 117 13.19 -2.74 7.89
C ASP A 117 13.26 -1.39 7.20
N SER A 118 14.34 -0.66 7.47
CA SER A 118 14.58 0.68 6.94
C SER A 118 14.82 0.71 5.43
N ILE A 119 15.20 -0.41 4.80
CA ILE A 119 15.45 -0.44 3.36
C ILE A 119 14.16 -0.29 2.57
N LEU A 120 13.10 -0.99 2.99
CA LEU A 120 11.85 -0.97 2.24
C LEU A 120 11.08 0.33 2.50
N THR A 121 11.00 0.78 3.74
CA THR A 121 10.42 2.10 4.04
C THR A 121 11.21 3.20 3.36
N GLY A 122 12.54 3.04 3.26
CA GLY A 122 13.41 3.99 2.59
C GLY A 122 13.23 4.05 1.08
N ILE A 123 13.09 2.89 0.43
CA ILE A 123 12.80 2.78 -1.01
C ILE A 123 11.42 3.36 -1.33
N LEU A 124 10.45 3.13 -0.45
CA LEU A 124 9.08 3.63 -0.63
C LEU A 124 8.91 5.09 -0.20
N GLY A 125 9.89 5.67 0.49
CA GLY A 125 9.79 7.03 1.03
C GLY A 125 8.65 7.21 2.04
N VAL A 126 8.28 6.15 2.79
CA VAL A 126 7.18 6.18 3.77
C VAL A 126 7.70 5.91 5.17
N ASP A 127 7.18 6.61 6.18
CA ASP A 127 7.60 6.43 7.58
C ASP A 127 7.35 5.01 8.09
N ARG A 128 6.26 4.40 7.62
CA ARG A 128 5.82 3.07 8.02
C ARG A 128 4.93 2.47 6.96
N LEU A 129 5.05 1.16 6.75
CA LEU A 129 4.11 0.45 5.89
C LEU A 129 2.69 0.50 6.48
N PRO A 130 1.66 0.68 5.63
CA PRO A 130 0.28 0.63 6.07
C PRO A 130 -0.08 -0.80 6.54
N PRO A 131 -1.05 -0.94 7.45
CA PRO A 131 -1.51 -2.24 7.91
C PRO A 131 -2.17 -3.02 6.77
N GLN A 132 -2.20 -4.36 6.89
CA GLN A 132 -2.78 -5.27 5.89
C GLN A 132 -4.19 -4.85 5.44
N SER A 133 -5.04 -4.36 6.35
CA SER A 133 -6.40 -3.94 6.01
C SER A 133 -6.45 -2.74 5.07
N THR A 134 -5.46 -1.84 5.15
CA THR A 134 -5.32 -0.72 4.21
C THR A 134 -4.80 -1.21 2.87
N LEU A 135 -3.87 -2.16 2.87
CA LEU A 135 -3.39 -2.77 1.62
C LEU A 135 -4.51 -3.49 0.86
N TRP A 136 -5.33 -4.27 1.59
CA TRP A 136 -6.48 -4.96 1.03
C TRP A 136 -7.52 -3.98 0.45
N ARG A 137 -7.81 -2.90 1.17
CA ARG A 137 -8.73 -1.85 0.70
C ARG A 137 -8.23 -1.20 -0.60
N PHE A 138 -6.92 -1.05 -0.77
CA PHE A 138 -6.37 -0.55 -2.02
C PHE A 138 -6.62 -1.53 -3.18
N LEU A 139 -6.26 -2.81 -3.02
CA LEU A 139 -6.49 -3.84 -4.05
C LEU A 139 -7.96 -3.98 -4.42
N ALA A 140 -8.86 -3.97 -3.44
CA ALA A 140 -10.30 -4.02 -3.69
C ALA A 140 -10.80 -2.82 -4.51
N GLY A 141 -10.06 -1.71 -4.53
CA GLY A 141 -10.36 -0.52 -5.34
C GLY A 141 -9.91 -0.62 -6.81
N LEU A 142 -9.04 -1.56 -7.17
CA LEU A 142 -8.47 -1.75 -8.51
C LEU A 142 -9.36 -2.61 -9.43
N HIS A 143 -10.68 -2.49 -9.38
CA HIS A 143 -11.64 -3.47 -9.89
C HIS A 143 -11.59 -3.77 -11.42
N LEU A 144 -12.03 -4.99 -11.81
CA LEU A 144 -12.26 -5.67 -13.11
C LEU A 144 -11.39 -5.32 -14.34
N ASN A 145 -11.19 -4.04 -14.65
CA ASN A 145 -10.49 -3.60 -15.87
C ASN A 145 -8.98 -3.48 -15.70
N VAL A 146 -8.48 -3.66 -14.47
CA VAL A 146 -7.04 -3.56 -14.19
C VAL A 146 -6.24 -4.73 -14.77
N ALA A 147 -6.85 -5.89 -15.04
CA ALA A 147 -6.15 -7.02 -15.67
C ALA A 147 -5.52 -6.63 -17.02
N GLY A 148 -6.27 -5.94 -17.89
CA GLY A 148 -5.76 -5.44 -19.16
C GLY A 148 -4.71 -4.32 -18.99
N GLN A 149 -4.85 -3.49 -17.95
CA GLN A 149 -3.86 -2.45 -17.62
C GLN A 149 -2.54 -3.07 -17.14
N ILE A 150 -2.61 -4.09 -16.27
CA ILE A 150 -1.45 -4.87 -15.82
C ILE A 150 -0.77 -5.55 -17.01
N LEU A 151 -1.53 -6.14 -17.93
CA LEU A 151 -0.94 -6.76 -19.12
C LEU A 151 -0.17 -5.73 -19.97
N LYS A 152 -0.73 -4.53 -20.17
CA LYS A 152 -0.04 -3.43 -20.87
C LYS A 152 1.24 -3.00 -20.14
N ILE A 153 1.19 -2.89 -18.81
CA ILE A 153 2.38 -2.58 -17.99
C ILE A 153 3.43 -3.67 -18.17
N GLN A 154 3.06 -4.95 -18.07
CA GLN A 154 3.99 -6.07 -18.25
C GLN A 154 4.62 -6.07 -19.65
N GLN A 155 3.85 -5.80 -20.71
CA GLN A 155 4.36 -5.70 -22.07
C GLN A 155 5.35 -4.56 -22.24
N ALA A 156 4.97 -3.34 -21.84
CA ALA A 156 5.82 -2.16 -21.95
C ALA A 156 7.09 -2.30 -21.09
N PHE A 157 6.97 -2.89 -19.89
CA PHE A 157 8.11 -3.10 -19.01
C PHE A 157 9.08 -4.13 -19.59
N ARG A 158 8.58 -5.24 -20.15
CA ARG A 158 9.42 -6.18 -20.90
C ARG A 158 10.13 -5.46 -22.03
N GLN A 159 9.44 -4.69 -22.86
CA GLN A 159 10.09 -3.93 -23.93
C GLN A 159 11.24 -3.05 -23.42
N ARG A 160 11.02 -2.27 -22.35
CA ARG A 160 12.07 -1.42 -21.76
C ARG A 160 13.26 -2.22 -21.23
N VAL A 161 13.03 -3.39 -20.63
CA VAL A 161 14.12 -4.28 -20.19
C VAL A 161 14.95 -4.75 -21.38
N TRP A 162 14.30 -5.17 -22.46
CA TRP A 162 14.98 -5.67 -23.66
C TRP A 162 15.79 -4.57 -24.35
N GLU A 163 15.23 -3.36 -24.44
CA GLU A 163 15.92 -2.17 -24.96
C GLU A 163 17.12 -1.80 -24.08
N ALA A 164 16.94 -1.74 -22.75
CA ALA A 164 18.00 -1.38 -21.81
C ALA A 164 19.14 -2.42 -21.77
N ALA A 165 18.80 -3.70 -21.94
CA ALA A 165 19.79 -4.77 -22.03
C ALA A 165 20.46 -4.87 -23.41
N ASN A 166 20.03 -4.07 -24.40
CA ASN A 166 20.54 -4.06 -25.78
C ASN A 166 20.64 -5.48 -26.36
N VAL A 167 19.64 -6.32 -26.08
CA VAL A 167 19.68 -7.73 -26.45
C VAL A 167 19.38 -7.86 -27.93
N LYS A 168 20.39 -8.28 -28.71
CA LYS A 168 20.24 -8.63 -30.12
C LYS A 168 20.18 -10.15 -30.22
N LEU A 169 18.96 -10.70 -30.33
CA LEU A 169 18.78 -12.13 -30.51
C LEU A 169 18.63 -12.45 -32.00
N GLU A 170 19.43 -13.40 -32.48
CA GLU A 170 19.28 -13.99 -33.82
C GLU A 170 18.21 -15.11 -33.84
N THR A 171 17.85 -15.64 -32.67
CA THR A 171 16.88 -16.73 -32.51
C THR A 171 16.11 -16.54 -31.21
N VAL A 172 14.80 -16.81 -31.25
CA VAL A 172 13.92 -16.76 -30.09
C VAL A 172 13.30 -18.15 -29.89
N THR A 173 13.47 -18.72 -28.70
CA THR A 173 12.77 -19.94 -28.27
C THR A 173 11.60 -19.53 -27.38
N LEU A 174 10.39 -19.93 -27.76
CA LEU A 174 9.19 -19.70 -26.96
C LEU A 174 8.84 -21.01 -26.25
N ASP A 175 8.99 -20.99 -24.93
CA ASP A 175 8.56 -22.07 -24.07
C ASP A 175 7.24 -21.70 -23.39
N THR A 176 6.29 -22.63 -23.39
CA THR A 176 4.95 -22.40 -22.85
C THR A 176 4.58 -23.51 -21.88
N ASP A 177 4.86 -23.27 -20.61
CA ASP A 177 4.47 -24.15 -19.53
C ASP A 177 3.23 -23.63 -18.80
N THR A 178 2.34 -24.55 -18.44
CA THR A 178 1.20 -24.24 -17.58
C THR A 178 1.66 -24.11 -16.13
N THR A 179 1.20 -23.08 -15.42
CA THR A 179 1.44 -22.93 -13.99
C THR A 179 0.16 -23.20 -13.21
N VAL A 180 0.27 -23.95 -12.10
CA VAL A 180 -0.86 -24.16 -11.20
C VAL A 180 -0.89 -23.05 -10.16
N HIS A 181 -1.93 -22.23 -10.19
CA HIS A 181 -2.20 -21.26 -9.14
C HIS A 181 -3.16 -21.86 -8.12
N THR A 182 -2.69 -22.12 -6.91
CA THR A 182 -3.56 -22.57 -5.81
C THR A 182 -4.49 -21.43 -5.39
N VAL A 183 -5.77 -21.56 -5.72
CA VAL A 183 -6.82 -20.64 -5.27
C VAL A 183 -7.43 -21.15 -3.97
N TYR A 184 -7.50 -20.30 -2.95
CA TYR A 184 -8.09 -20.63 -1.65
C TYR A 184 -9.47 -19.97 -1.51
N GLY A 185 -10.48 -20.71 -1.05
CA GLY A 185 -11.84 -20.19 -0.79
C GLY A 185 -12.94 -21.14 -1.24
N LYS A 186 -14.21 -20.69 -1.15
CA LYS A 186 -15.35 -21.38 -1.79
C LYS A 186 -15.24 -21.17 -3.30
N GLN A 187 -14.76 -22.19 -3.99
CA GLN A 187 -14.82 -22.26 -5.43
C GLN A 187 -16.26 -22.63 -5.82
N MET A 188 -16.82 -21.93 -6.80
CA MET A 188 -18.06 -22.40 -7.43
C MET A 188 -17.63 -23.50 -8.38
N GLU A 189 -18.14 -24.71 -8.16
CA GLU A 189 -18.12 -25.79 -9.16
C GLU A 189 -18.94 -25.39 -10.39
#